data_AF-A0A6D2IK71-F1
#
_entry.id   AF-A0A6D2IK71-F1
#
_cell.length_a   1.000
_cell.length_b   1.000
_cell.length_c   1.000
_cell.angle_alpha   90.00
_cell.angle_beta   90.00
_cell.angle_gamma   90.00
#
_symmetry.space_group_name_H-M   'P 1'
#
loop_
_entity.id
_entity.type
_entity.pdbx_description
1 polymer ?
#
loop_
_entity_poly.entity_id
_entity_poly.type
_entity_poly.pdbx_seq_one_letter_code
_entity_poly.pdbx_strand_id
1 'polypeptide(L)'
;MVGLHDKTDTWVTGEKEMEKVAVEYFSDLFTTTSLDDFTDILDGIPAVISGTDNAFLTRPASEEEVRAPLFLMNPEKAPGPDGMTALFFRKSWPLIKKDILVY
;
A
#
# COMPACT_ATOMS: atom_id res chain seq x y z
N MET A 1 -6.82 5.79 39.33
CA MET A 1 -7.60 6.29 38.19
C MET A 1 -6.70 6.13 36.97
N VAL A 2 -7.16 5.48 35.91
CA VAL A 2 -6.36 5.22 34.70
C VAL A 2 -6.58 6.37 33.73
N GLY A 3 -5.52 6.82 33.05
CA GLY A 3 -5.52 7.97 32.16
C GLY A 3 -4.31 7.96 31.22
N LEU A 4 -4.29 8.89 30.27
CA LEU A 4 -3.18 9.12 29.34
C LEU A 4 -2.81 10.61 29.36
N HIS A 5 -1.55 10.94 29.08
CA HIS A 5 -1.17 12.31 28.76
C HIS A 5 -1.37 12.56 27.27
N ASP A 6 -1.99 13.67 26.92
CA ASP A 6 -2.02 14.14 25.54
C ASP A 6 -0.69 14.82 25.15
N LYS A 7 -0.59 15.25 23.90
CA LYS A 7 0.58 15.95 23.33
C LYS A 7 0.87 17.33 23.94
N THR A 8 -0.06 17.87 24.73
CA THR A 8 0.13 19.10 25.51
C THR A 8 0.47 18.81 26.99
N ASP A 9 0.78 17.55 27.31
CA ASP A 9 1.04 17.03 28.66
C ASP A 9 -0.18 17.09 29.59
N THR A 10 -1.40 17.21 29.04
CA THR A 10 -2.63 17.22 29.83
C THR A 10 -3.09 15.80 30.14
N TRP A 11 -3.34 15.51 31.43
CA TRP A 11 -3.85 14.21 31.86
C TRP A 11 -5.35 14.05 31.53
N VAL A 12 -5.67 13.11 30.64
CA VAL A 12 -7.05 12.76 30.25
C VAL A 12 -7.45 11.41 30.83
N THR A 13 -8.70 11.30 31.29
CA THR A 13 -9.26 10.07 31.88
C THR A 13 -10.57 9.63 31.24
N GLY A 14 -11.12 10.41 30.30
CA GLY A 14 -12.34 10.06 29.58
C GLY A 14 -12.04 9.02 28.50
N GLU A 15 -12.85 7.97 28.42
CA GLU A 15 -12.63 6.84 27.49
C GLU A 15 -12.41 7.29 26.03
N LYS A 16 -13.28 8.16 25.50
CA LYS A 16 -13.15 8.69 24.13
C LYS A 16 -11.92 9.58 23.93
N GLU A 17 -11.55 10.35 24.94
CA GLU A 17 -10.37 11.21 24.86
C GLU A 17 -9.10 10.38 24.92
N MET A 18 -9.06 9.33 25.75
CA MET A 18 -7.96 8.38 25.79
C MET A 18 -7.83 7.59 24.47
N GLU A 19 -8.95 7.17 23.87
CA GLU A 19 -8.96 6.55 22.54
C GLU A 19 -8.34 7.48 21.50
N LYS A 20 -8.78 8.75 21.46
CA LYS A 20 -8.24 9.76 20.56
C LYS A 20 -6.75 10.00 20.78
N VAL A 21 -6.31 10.11 22.04
CA VAL A 21 -4.87 10.27 22.39
C VAL A 21 -4.05 9.08 21.91
N ALA A 22 -4.54 7.85 22.07
CA ALA A 22 -3.85 6.66 21.59
C ALA A 22 -3.76 6.64 20.05
N VAL A 23 -4.87 6.93 19.36
CA VAL A 23 -4.90 6.99 17.88
C VAL A 23 -3.95 8.06 17.36
N GLU A 24 -3.97 9.26 17.93
CA GLU A 24 -3.10 10.36 17.51
C GLU A 24 -1.62 10.02 17.77
N TYR A 25 -1.29 9.48 18.95
CA TYR A 25 0.07 9.06 19.27
C TYR A 25 0.61 8.04 18.27
N PHE A 26 -0.14 6.96 17.99
CA PHE A 26 0.32 5.94 17.07
C PHE A 26 0.29 6.42 15.61
N SER A 27 -0.66 7.27 15.23
CA SER A 27 -0.67 7.88 13.91
C SER A 27 0.59 8.71 13.69
N ASP A 28 0.96 9.56 14.65
CA ASP A 28 2.18 10.38 14.58
C ASP A 28 3.43 9.50 14.59
N LEU A 29 3.49 8.48 15.47
CA LEU A 29 4.61 7.55 15.56
C LEU A 29 4.85 6.76 14.27
N PHE A 30 3.78 6.37 13.59
CA PHE A 30 3.84 5.61 12.34
C PHE A 30 3.80 6.50 11.08
N THR A 31 3.77 7.82 11.23
CA THR A 31 3.86 8.77 10.13
C THR A 31 5.27 9.32 10.04
N THR A 32 5.94 9.06 8.92
CA THR A 32 7.25 9.65 8.65
C THR A 32 7.11 11.16 8.48
N THR A 33 7.80 11.94 9.32
CA THR A 33 7.69 13.41 9.38
C THR A 33 8.83 14.13 8.64
N SER A 34 9.86 13.40 8.20
CA SER A 34 11.02 13.91 7.48
C SER A 34 11.18 13.25 6.11
N LEU A 35 11.32 14.07 5.07
CA LEU A 35 12.01 13.65 3.84
C LEU A 35 13.50 13.74 4.16
N ASP A 36 14.00 12.81 4.97
CA ASP A 36 15.43 12.81 5.31
C ASP A 36 16.25 12.58 4.04
N ASP A 37 17.38 13.28 3.96
CA ASP A 37 18.34 13.14 2.88
C ASP A 37 18.98 11.75 2.97
N PHE A 38 18.52 10.82 2.14
CA PHE A 38 19.01 9.45 2.09
C PHE A 38 20.39 9.34 1.42
N THR A 39 21.04 10.44 1.03
CA THR A 39 22.33 10.40 0.32
C THR A 39 23.38 9.56 1.04
N ASP A 40 23.55 9.72 2.36
CA ASP A 40 24.53 8.96 3.14
C ASP A 40 24.26 7.44 3.13
N ILE A 41 22.98 7.04 3.12
CA ILE A 41 22.58 5.62 3.09
C ILE A 41 22.75 5.04 1.68
N LEU A 42 22.50 5.87 0.65
CA LEU A 42 22.54 5.47 -0.75
C LEU A 42 23.95 5.47 -1.34
N ASP A 43 24.94 6.11 -0.71
CA ASP A 43 26.33 6.18 -1.20
C ASP A 43 26.96 4.79 -1.43
N GLY A 44 26.57 3.79 -0.64
CA GLY A 44 26.99 2.40 -0.80
C GLY A 44 26.19 1.57 -1.81
N ILE A 45 25.11 2.12 -2.37
CA ILE A 45 24.19 1.40 -3.25
C ILE A 45 24.38 1.85 -4.70
N PRO A 46 24.87 0.97 -5.59
CA PRO A 46 25.06 1.34 -6.98
C PRO A 46 23.72 1.63 -7.67
N ALA A 47 23.64 2.76 -8.36
CA ALA A 47 22.50 3.09 -9.22
C ALA A 47 22.54 2.23 -10.50
N VAL A 48 21.82 1.10 -10.47
CA VAL A 48 21.76 0.14 -11.59
C VAL A 48 20.53 0.28 -12.48
N ILE A 49 19.53 1.06 -12.04
CA ILE A 49 18.31 1.32 -12.79
C ILE A 49 18.54 2.59 -13.62
N SER A 50 18.56 2.44 -14.95
CA SER A 50 18.67 3.57 -15.85
C SER A 50 17.38 4.39 -15.88
N GLY A 51 17.44 5.63 -16.39
CA GLY A 51 16.23 6.44 -16.59
C GLY A 51 15.20 5.77 -17.49
N THR A 52 15.67 4.99 -18.48
CA THR A 52 14.81 4.18 -19.36
C THR A 52 14.16 3.01 -18.61
N ASP A 53 14.89 2.33 -17.75
CA ASP A 53 14.34 1.26 -16.91
C ASP A 53 13.29 1.82 -15.96
N ASN A 54 13.60 2.95 -15.31
CA ASN A 54 12.66 3.61 -14.42
C ASN A 54 11.37 3.99 -15.16
N ALA A 55 11.48 4.66 -16.31
CA ALA A 55 10.33 5.01 -17.14
C ALA A 55 9.50 3.78 -17.56
N PHE A 56 10.16 2.66 -17.85
CA PHE A 56 9.48 1.40 -18.17
C PHE A 56 8.81 0.76 -16.96
N LEU A 57 9.41 0.83 -15.76
CA LEU A 57 8.89 0.23 -14.53
C LEU A 57 7.76 1.07 -13.91
N THR A 58 7.76 2.37 -14.13
CA THR A 58 6.75 3.29 -13.56
C THR A 58 5.60 3.61 -14.52
N ARG A 59 5.60 3.08 -15.74
CA ARG A 59 4.50 3.27 -16.68
C ARG A 59 3.25 2.49 -16.23
N PRO A 60 2.05 2.88 -16.69
CA PRO A 60 0.86 2.06 -16.49
C PRO A 60 1.03 0.64 -17.04
N ALA A 61 0.50 -0.34 -16.30
CA ALA A 61 0.51 -1.73 -16.74
C ALA A 61 -0.32 -1.88 -18.03
N SER A 62 0.20 -2.67 -18.97
CA SER A 62 -0.54 -2.99 -20.20
C SER A 62 -1.59 -4.09 -19.95
N GLU A 63 -2.60 -4.16 -20.82
CA GLU A 63 -3.60 -5.23 -20.77
C GLU A 63 -2.93 -6.61 -20.79
N GLU A 64 -1.90 -6.79 -21.62
CA GLU A 64 -1.19 -8.05 -21.78
C GLU A 64 -0.43 -8.46 -20.51
N GLU A 65 0.23 -7.50 -19.84
CA GLU A 65 0.96 -7.74 -18.58
C GLU A 65 0.05 -8.24 -17.46
N VAL A 66 -1.24 -7.86 -17.47
CA VAL A 66 -2.22 -8.32 -16.48
C VAL A 66 -2.93 -9.58 -16.96
N ARG A 67 -3.34 -9.63 -18.23
CA ARG A 67 -4.14 -10.71 -18.81
C ARG A 67 -3.35 -12.00 -18.90
N ALA A 68 -2.13 -11.97 -19.42
CA ALA A 68 -1.34 -13.18 -19.62
C ALA A 68 -1.16 -13.99 -18.31
N PRO A 69 -0.68 -13.41 -17.19
CA PRO A 69 -0.54 -14.15 -15.94
C PRO A 69 -1.91 -14.56 -15.37
N LEU A 70 -2.94 -13.71 -15.47
CA LEU A 70 -4.28 -14.05 -14.99
C LEU A 70 -4.82 -15.33 -15.63
N PHE A 71 -4.57 -15.54 -16.93
CA PHE A 71 -5.01 -16.73 -17.66
C PHE A 71 -4.08 -17.95 -17.48
N LEU A 72 -2.86 -17.74 -16.98
CA LEU A 72 -1.92 -18.82 -16.62
C LEU A 72 -2.16 -19.43 -15.24
N MET A 73 -2.76 -18.68 -14.31
CA MET A 73 -3.05 -19.17 -12.94
C MET A 73 -3.91 -20.47 -12.91
N ASN A 74 -3.99 -21.16 -11.77
CA ASN A 74 -5.04 -22.16 -11.60
C ASN A 74 -6.39 -21.43 -11.35
N PRO A 75 -7.46 -21.67 -12.13
CA PRO A 75 -8.75 -20.99 -11.95
C PRO A 75 -9.37 -21.21 -10.56
N GLU A 76 -9.08 -22.35 -9.91
CA GLU A 76 -9.61 -22.74 -8.60
C GLU A 76 -8.63 -22.45 -7.45
N LYS A 77 -7.57 -21.67 -7.71
CA LYS A 77 -6.65 -21.24 -6.65
C LYS A 77 -7.44 -20.51 -5.56
N ALA A 78 -7.05 -20.73 -4.31
CA ALA A 78 -7.68 -20.12 -3.14
C ALA A 78 -7.84 -18.60 -3.31
N PRO A 79 -9.01 -18.04 -2.94
CA PRO A 79 -9.28 -16.62 -3.09
C PRO A 79 -8.42 -15.77 -2.17
N GLY A 80 -8.28 -14.48 -2.53
CA GLY A 80 -7.70 -13.48 -1.64
C GLY A 80 -8.68 -13.05 -0.55
N PRO A 81 -8.35 -11.98 0.20
CA PRO A 81 -9.26 -11.36 1.17
C PRO A 81 -10.58 -10.87 0.55
N ASP A 82 -10.62 -10.71 -0.78
CA ASP A 82 -11.82 -10.33 -1.56
C ASP A 82 -12.82 -11.49 -1.78
N GLY A 83 -12.43 -12.73 -1.47
CA GLY A 83 -13.26 -13.91 -1.68
C GLY A 83 -13.39 -14.37 -3.14
N MET A 84 -12.68 -13.75 -4.09
CA MET A 84 -12.79 -14.03 -5.52
C MET A 84 -11.65 -14.92 -6.02
N THR A 85 -11.96 -15.93 -6.82
CA THR A 85 -10.95 -16.80 -7.43
C THR A 85 -10.46 -16.23 -8.76
N ALA A 86 -9.33 -16.74 -9.28
CA ALA A 86 -8.85 -16.37 -10.61
C ALA A 86 -9.89 -16.65 -11.71
N LEU A 87 -10.77 -17.65 -11.53
CA LEU A 87 -11.86 -17.94 -12.46
C LEU A 87 -12.85 -16.77 -12.59
N PHE A 88 -13.17 -16.08 -11.49
CA PHE A 88 -14.04 -14.91 -11.52
C PHE A 88 -13.44 -13.82 -12.42
N PHE A 89 -12.18 -13.45 -12.18
CA PHE A 89 -11.50 -12.41 -12.94
C PHE A 89 -11.35 -12.76 -14.43
N ARG A 90 -11.11 -14.04 -14.77
CA ARG A 90 -11.09 -14.51 -16.17
C ARG A 90 -12.43 -14.34 -16.87
N LYS A 91 -13.52 -14.75 -16.21
CA LYS A 91 -14.88 -14.66 -16.78
C LYS A 91 -15.34 -13.22 -16.90
N SER A 92 -15.03 -12.40 -15.90
CA SER A 92 -15.43 -10.99 -15.83
C SER A 92 -14.50 -10.06 -16.60
N TRP A 93 -13.37 -10.54 -17.13
CA TRP A 93 -12.35 -9.71 -17.80
C TRP A 93 -12.90 -8.69 -18.80
N PRO A 94 -13.83 -9.03 -19.72
CA PRO A 94 -14.36 -8.05 -20.67
C PRO A 94 -15.08 -6.87 -20.01
N LEU A 95 -15.62 -7.07 -18.81
CA LEU A 95 -16.35 -6.06 -18.04
C LEU A 95 -15.41 -5.20 -17.20
N ILE A 96 -14.51 -5.83 -16.43
CA ILE A 96 -13.73 -5.17 -15.38
C ILE A 96 -12.37 -4.65 -15.85
N LYS A 97 -11.89 -5.04 -17.04
CA LYS A 97 -10.52 -4.73 -17.47
C LYS A 97 -10.22 -3.23 -17.52
N LYS A 98 -11.21 -2.39 -17.83
CA LYS A 98 -11.00 -0.94 -17.87
C LYS A 98 -10.74 -0.39 -16.48
N ASP A 99 -11.46 -0.85 -15.48
CA ASP A 99 -11.29 -0.38 -14.10
C ASP A 99 -9.94 -0.84 -13.50
N ILE A 100 -9.43 -2.00 -13.93
CA ILE A 100 -8.15 -2.56 -13.50
C ILE A 100 -6.96 -1.81 -14.14
N LEU A 101 -7.09 -1.36 -15.38
CA LEU A 101 -6.00 -0.72 -16.14
C LEU A 101 -5.92 0.81 -15.96
N VAL A 102 -6.87 1.42 -15.25
CA VAL A 102 -6.97 2.88 -15.08
C VAL A 102 -6.31 3.38 -13.78
N TYR A 103 -5.69 2.49 -13.00
CA TYR A 103 -4.81 2.89 -11.89
C TYR A 103 -3.41 3.28 -12.37
#